data_AF-A0A3M1KLD8-F1
#
_entry.id   AF-A0A3M1KLD8-F1
#
_cell.length_a   1.000
_cell.length_b   1.000
_cell.length_c   1.000
_cell.angle_alpha   90.00
_cell.angle_beta   90.00
_cell.angle_gamma   90.00
#
_symmetry.space_group_name_H-M   'P 1'
#
loop_
_entity.id
_entity.type
_entity.pdbx_description
1 polymer ?
#
loop_
_entity_poly.entity_id
_entity_poly.type
_entity_poly.pdbx_seq_one_letter_code
_entity_poly.pdbx_strand_id
1 'polypeptide(L)' 'SPGFAGIPNPLFTLDNTLMLFGDGKAAIQDIVTELKENA' A
#
# COMPACT_ATOMS: atom_id res chain seq x y z
N SER A 1 -6.27 -4.84 8.47
CA SER A 1 -6.78 -6.16 8.05
C SER A 1 -5.78 -7.25 8.41
N PRO A 2 -6.22 -8.37 9.02
CA PRO A 2 -5.37 -9.53 9.23
C PRO A 2 -5.27 -10.37 7.96
N GLY A 3 -4.14 -11.05 7.75
CA GLY A 3 -4.02 -12.09 6.74
C GLY A 3 -4.72 -13.38 7.18
N PHE A 4 -4.40 -14.50 6.51
CA PHE A 4 -4.99 -15.82 6.80
C PHE A 4 -4.95 -16.22 8.29
N ALA A 5 -3.85 -15.89 8.99
CA ALA A 5 -3.66 -16.24 10.40
C ALA A 5 -4.48 -15.39 11.40
N GLY A 6 -5.16 -14.33 10.96
CA GLY A 6 -6.00 -13.52 11.85
C GLY A 6 -5.25 -12.57 12.80
N ILE A 7 -3.92 -12.56 12.78
CA ILE A 7 -3.09 -11.78 13.72
C ILE A 7 -2.74 -10.40 13.14
N PRO A 8 -2.77 -9.32 13.93
CA PRO A 8 -2.30 -7.99 13.50
C PRO A 8 -0.81 -7.98 13.11
N ASN A 9 -0.45 -7.26 12.04
CA ASN A 9 0.94 -7.06 11.66
C ASN A 9 1.50 -5.80 12.36
N PRO A 10 2.50 -5.94 13.26
CA PRO A 10 3.07 -4.80 13.99
C PRO A 10 3.78 -3.78 13.08
N LEU A 11 4.15 -4.17 11.85
CA LEU A 11 4.81 -3.26 10.92
C LEU A 11 3.88 -2.14 10.41
N PHE A 12 2.56 -2.37 10.40
CA PHE A 12 1.58 -1.41 9.88
C PHE A 12 1.43 -0.15 10.75
N THR A 13 1.99 -0.13 11.97
CA THR A 13 1.89 0.98 12.92
C THR A 13 3.24 1.63 13.22
N LEU A 14 4.30 1.26 12.50
CA LEU A 14 5.60 1.89 12.69
C LEU A 14 5.60 3.30 12.08
N ASP A 15 6.29 4.25 12.74
CA ASP A 15 6.34 5.65 12.31
C ASP A 15 6.92 5.85 10.89
N ASN A 16 7.79 4.93 10.46
CA ASN A 16 8.41 4.94 9.13
C ASN A 16 7.59 4.18 8.07
N THR A 17 6.36 3.77 8.40
CA THR A 17 5.49 3.01 7.51
C THR A 17 4.26 3.82 7.15
N LEU A 18 4.02 3.96 5.84
CA LEU A 18 2.82 4.58 5.31
C LEU A 18 1.92 3.50 4.71
N MET A 19 0.62 3.57 5.01
CA MET A 19 -0.38 2.65 4.50
C MET A 19 -1.15 3.31 3.35
N LEU A 20 -1.05 2.73 2.15
CA LEU A 20 -1.85 3.11 1.00
C LEU A 20 -3.05 2.15 0.89
N PHE A 21 -4.24 2.63 1.23
CA PHE A 21 -5.47 1.83 1.20
C PHE A 21 -6.13 1.91 -0.18
N GLY A 22 -6.41 0.77 -0.79
CA GLY A 22 -7.08 0.69 -2.08
C GLY A 22 -7.07 -0.73 -2.67
N ASP A 23 -7.64 -0.88 -3.86
CA ASP A 23 -7.41 -2.08 -4.67
C ASP A 23 -5.94 -2.13 -5.14
N GLY A 24 -5.32 -3.30 -5.03
CA GLY A 24 -3.89 -3.45 -5.32
C GLY A 24 -3.54 -3.21 -6.79
N LYS A 25 -4.43 -3.53 -7.72
CA LYS A 25 -4.16 -3.30 -9.15
C LYS A 25 -4.31 -1.82 -9.49
N ALA A 26 -5.41 -1.20 -9.06
CA ALA A 26 -5.66 0.22 -9.31
C ALA A 26 -4.54 1.10 -8.74
N ALA A 27 -4.16 0.90 -7.46
CA ALA A 27 -3.13 1.69 -6.81
C ALA A 27 -1.77 1.64 -7.55
N ILE A 28 -1.38 0.47 -8.07
CA ILE A 28 -0.14 0.34 -8.84
C ILE A 28 -0.24 1.02 -10.21
N GLN A 29 -1.40 0.95 -10.87
CA GLN A 29 -1.60 1.62 -12.16
C GLN A 29 -1.53 3.15 -12.01
N ASP A 30 -2.10 3.69 -10.95
CA ASP A 30 -2.05 5.13 -10.66
C ASP A 30 -0.61 5.60 -10.43
N ILE A 31 0.16 4.87 -9.60
CA ILE A 31 1.59 5.16 -9.35
C ILE A 31 2.39 5.15 -10.67
N VAL A 32 2.20 4.13 -11.51
CA VAL A 32 2.93 4.00 -12.78
C VAL A 32 2.58 5.14 -13.75
N THR A 33 1.32 5.59 -13.74
CA THR A 33 0.87 6.70 -14.59
C THR A 33 1.53 8.00 -14.13
N GLU A 34 1.45 8.31 -12.85
CA GLU A 34 2.02 9.53 -12.27
C GLU A 34 3.54 9.63 -12.47
N LEU A 35 4.25 8.50 -12.36
CA LEU A 35 5.69 8.43 -12.61
C LEU A 35 6.07 8.69 -14.08
N LYS A 36 5.20 8.37 -15.03
CA LYS A 36 5.44 8.62 -16.46
C LYS A 36 5.14 10.07 -16.84
N GLU A 37 4.14 10.67 -16.20
CA GLU A 37 3.73 12.06 -16.49
C GLU A 37 4.69 13.09 -15.89
N ASN A 38 5.38 12.74 -14.79
CA ASN A 38 6.32 13.61 -14.09
C ASN A 38 7.81 13.23 -14.28
N ALA A 39 8.12 12.39 -15.28
CA ALA A 39 9.49 12.05 -15.69
C ALA A 39 9.96 12.96 -16.83
#